data_AF-A0A7X2V4U0-F1
#
_entry.id   AF-A0A7X2V4U0-F1
#
_cell.length_a   1.000
_cell.length_b   1.000
_cell.length_c   1.000
_cell.angle_alpha   90.00
_cell.angle_beta   90.00
_cell.angle_gamma   90.00
#
_symmetry.space_group_name_H-M   'P 1'
#
loop_
_entity.id
_entity.type
_entity.pdbx_description
1 polymer ?
#
loop_
_entity_poly.entity_id
_entity_poly.type
_entity_poly.pdbx_seq_one_letter_code
_entity_poly.pdbx_strand_id
1 'polypeptide(L)' 'MILLEHSLLTTSLLLSALRNSLNAPITVVTRFKAYPSELYRRLGAKYVIYSNSNKISFLVQ' A
#
# COMPACT_ATOMS: atom_id res chain seq x y z
N MET A 1 -8.82 -3.84 -0.63
CA MET A 1 -7.75 -4.62 0.05
C MET A 1 -6.72 -3.66 0.63
N ILE A 2 -6.25 -3.89 1.85
CA ILE A 2 -5.34 -2.97 2.55
C ILE A 2 -3.97 -3.63 2.71
N LEU A 3 -2.92 -2.92 2.30
CA LEU A 3 -1.54 -3.39 2.36
C LEU A 3 -0.75 -2.50 3.30
N LEU A 4 -0.21 -3.10 4.36
CA LEU A 4 0.73 -2.41 5.23
C LEU A 4 2.13 -2.47 4.64
N GLU A 5 2.71 -1.31 4.37
CA GLU A 5 4.07 -1.24 3.91
C GLU A 5 5.05 -1.49 5.06
N HIS A 6 5.81 -2.58 4.95
CA HIS A 6 6.94 -2.90 5.83
C HIS A 6 8.29 -2.62 5.17
N SER A 7 8.40 -2.96 3.88
CA SER A 7 9.51 -2.58 3.00
C SER A 7 9.00 -2.30 1.60
N LEU A 8 9.64 -1.36 0.89
CA LEU A 8 9.29 -0.96 -0.47
C LEU A 8 9.37 -2.12 -1.47
N LEU A 9 10.42 -2.94 -1.36
CA LEU A 9 10.63 -4.10 -2.24
C LEU A 9 9.48 -5.11 -2.07
N THR A 10 9.15 -5.46 -0.84
CA THR A 10 8.08 -6.43 -0.55
C THR A 10 6.71 -5.89 -0.98
N THR A 11 6.43 -4.60 -0.73
CA THR A 11 5.17 -3.99 -1.17
C THR A 11 5.07 -3.90 -2.68
N SER A 12 6.16 -3.58 -3.39
CA SER A 12 6.15 -3.46 -4.84
C SER A 12 5.83 -4.80 -5.53
N LEU A 13 6.44 -5.89 -5.06
CA LEU A 13 6.17 -7.24 -5.54
C LEU A 13 4.72 -7.66 -5.27
N LEU A 14 4.25 -7.46 -4.04
CA LEU A 14 2.86 -7.76 -3.68
C LEU A 14 1.86 -6.92 -4.48
N LEU A 15 2.06 -5.60 -4.58
CA LEU A 15 1.18 -4.72 -5.36
C LEU A 15 1.10 -5.14 -6.82
N SER A 16 2.23 -5.51 -7.42
CA SER A 16 2.28 -5.97 -8.81
C SER A 16 1.54 -7.29 -9.00
N ALA A 17 1.73 -8.25 -8.10
CA ALA A 17 1.03 -9.54 -8.14
C ALA A 17 -0.49 -9.36 -7.93
N LEU A 18 -0.87 -8.54 -6.96
CA LEU A 18 -2.28 -8.29 -6.63
C LEU A 18 -2.97 -7.47 -7.70
N ARG A 19 -2.29 -6.51 -8.34
CA ARG A 19 -2.85 -5.75 -9.47
C ARG A 19 -3.28 -6.68 -10.61
N ASN A 20 -2.53 -7.75 -10.87
CA ASN A 20 -2.85 -8.71 -11.93
C ASN A 20 -3.93 -9.71 -11.51
N SER A 21 -4.07 -9.98 -10.20
CA SER A 21 -4.96 -11.02 -9.67
C SER A 21 -6.29 -10.49 -9.12
N LEU A 22 -6.36 -9.24 -8.69
CA LEU A 22 -7.53 -8.66 -8.04
C LEU A 22 -8.11 -7.53 -8.86
N ASN A 23 -9.40 -7.65 -9.17
CA ASN A 23 -10.19 -6.58 -9.78
C ASN A 23 -10.77 -5.62 -8.72
N ALA A 24 -10.03 -5.38 -7.63
CA ALA A 24 -10.48 -4.60 -6.47
C ALA A 24 -9.49 -3.47 -6.15
N PRO A 25 -9.96 -2.31 -5.64
CA PRO A 25 -9.08 -1.21 -5.27
C PRO A 25 -8.13 -1.61 -4.12
N ILE A 26 -6.84 -1.35 -4.33
CA ILE A 26 -5.79 -1.59 -3.34
C ILE A 26 -5.46 -0.27 -2.64
N THR A 27 -5.47 -0.29 -1.30
CA THR A 27 -5.08 0.82 -0.45
C THR A 27 -3.76 0.48 0.22
N VAL A 28 -2.74 1.31 0.00
CA VAL A 28 -1.43 1.17 0.66
C VAL A 28 -1.39 2.09 1.87
N VAL A 29 -1.00 1.55 3.00
CA VAL A 29 -0.77 2.32 4.23
C VAL A 29 0.71 2.23 4.54
N THR A 30 1.40 3.36 4.52
CA THR A 30 2.85 3.42 4.73
C THR A 30 3.23 4.46 5.78
N ARG A 31 4.34 4.22 6.47
CA ARG A 31 4.99 5.23 7.34
C ARG A 31 6.12 5.97 6.63
N PHE A 32 6.55 5.47 5.48
CA PHE A 32 7.70 5.98 4.73
C PHE A 32 7.28 7.15 3.85
N LYS A 33 7.20 8.33 4.45
CA LYS A 33 6.89 9.60 3.76
C LYS A 33 7.96 10.04 2.77
N ALA A 34 9.13 9.40 2.78
CA ALA A 34 10.21 9.65 1.83
C ALA A 34 9.83 9.24 0.39
N TYR A 35 8.90 8.29 0.23
CA TYR A 35 8.46 7.85 -1.09
C TYR A 35 7.16 8.55 -1.49
N PRO A 36 7.11 9.15 -2.70
CA PRO A 36 5.93 9.86 -3.17
C PRO A 36 4.78 8.89 -3.45
N SER A 37 3.54 9.34 -3.24
CA SER A 37 2.33 8.52 -3.42
C SER A 37 2.16 8.05 -4.87
N GLU A 38 2.69 8.82 -5.81
CA GLU A 38 2.79 8.52 -7.23
C GLU A 38 3.49 7.18 -7.49
N LEU A 39 4.52 6.84 -6.71
CA LEU A 39 5.27 5.60 -6.88
C LEU A 39 4.38 4.40 -6.55
N TYR A 40 3.67 4.43 -5.42
CA TYR A 40 2.74 3.37 -5.04
C TYR A 40 1.57 3.26 -6.02
N ARG A 41 1.11 4.39 -6.59
CA ARG A 41 0.08 4.40 -7.64
C ARG A 41 0.53 3.70 -8.90
N ARG A 42 1.75 3.97 -9.38
CA ARG A 42 2.33 3.27 -10.54
C ARG A 42 2.45 1.76 -10.31
N LEU A 43 2.67 1.35 -9.07
CA LEU A 43 2.73 -0.07 -8.67
C LEU A 43 1.36 -0.75 -8.57
N GLY A 44 0.25 0.00 -8.64
CA GLY A 44 -1.11 -0.55 -8.61
C GLY A 44 -1.95 -0.15 -7.40
N ALA A 45 -1.45 0.71 -6.52
CA ALA A 45 -2.26 1.26 -5.44
C ALA A 45 -3.26 2.29 -5.98
N LYS A 46 -4.51 2.24 -5.53
CA LYS A 46 -5.51 3.28 -5.81
C LYS A 46 -5.48 4.40 -4.77
N TYR A 47 -5.31 4.02 -3.50
CA TYR A 47 -5.21 4.95 -2.38
C TYR A 47 -3.90 4.74 -1.64
N VAL A 48 -3.29 5.83 -1.16
CA VAL A 48 -2.04 5.82 -0.38
C VAL A 48 -2.28 6.65 0.87
N ILE A 49 -2.10 6.03 2.03
CA ILE A 49 -2.32 6.64 3.34
C ILE A 49 -0.98 6.67 4.07
N TYR A 50 -0.51 7.88 4.39
CA TYR A 50 0.67 8.05 5.22
C TYR A 50 0.26 8.08 6.69
N SER A 51 0.65 7.07 7.44
CA SER A 51 0.34 6.97 8.86
C SER A 51 1.63 6.95 9.68
N ASN A 52 1.69 7.78 10.73
CA ASN A 52 2.73 7.68 11.74
C ASN A 52 2.37 6.67 12.85
N SER A 53 1.16 6.10 12.81
CA SER A 53 0.64 5.23 13.86
C SER A 53 1.05 3.77 13.64
N ASN A 54 1.42 3.11 14.74
CA ASN A 54 1.60 1.66 14.75
C ASN A 54 0.27 0.90 14.81
N LYS A 55 -0.79 1.57 15.26
CA LYS A 55 -2.13 1.00 15.38
C LYS A 55 -2.91 1.32 14.12
N ILE A 56 -2.80 0.45 13.13
CA ILE A 56 -3.60 0.49 11.90
C ILE A 56 -4.64 -0.63 11.85
N SER A 57 -4.80 -1.37 12.94
CA SER A 57 -5.77 -2.44 13.08
C SER A 57 -7.20 -1.97 12.77
N PHE A 58 -7.49 -0.68 12.95
CA PHE A 58 -8.77 -0.06 12.58
C PHE A 58 -9.06 -0.05 11.07
N LEU A 59 -8.05 -0.28 10.22
CA LEU A 59 -8.24 -0.32 8.77
C LEU A 59 -8.65 -1.72 8.28
N VAL A 60 -8.28 -2.78 9.00
CA VAL A 60 -8.45 -4.18 8.56
C VAL A 60 -9.77 -4.78 9.10
N GLN A 61 -10.80 -3.95 9.28
CA GLN A 61 -12.05 -4.33 9.91
C GLN A 61 -12.91 -5.24 9.02
#